data_AF-A0AAU7BEW0-F1
#
_entry.id   AF-A0AAU7BEW0-F1
#
_cell.length_a   1.000
_cell.length_b   1.000
_cell.length_c   1.000
_cell.angle_alpha   90.00
_cell.angle_beta   90.00
_cell.angle_gamma   90.00
#
_symmetry.space_group_name_H-M   'P 1'
#
loop_
_entity.id
_entity.type
_entity.pdbx_description
1 polymer ?
#
loop_
_entity_poly.entity_id
_entity_poly.type
_entity_poly.pdbx_seq_one_letter_code
_entity_poly.pdbx_strand_id
1 'polypeptide(L)'
;MTPRLQLIARQMDRREQQQAPAPEVPSGIGGAIEAMIEQAVEERVTQALAAQKQMLAEQQPKPRFDDFRQIPPVQSTRAPKAMQGTVQRDGAGVARAMVINGQRFLLQRDAAGQLVGFVDEQQASEVSYNGQPVPPAKLNRPRKLYGNDPEV
;
A
#
# COMPACT_ATOMS: atom_id res chain seq x y z
N MET A 1 -30.70 40.97 -44.68
CA MET A 1 -29.79 39.81 -44.85
C MET A 1 -28.37 40.31 -44.99
N THR A 2 -27.41 39.73 -44.26
CA THR A 2 -26.01 40.18 -44.28
C THR A 2 -25.25 39.61 -45.48
N PRO A 3 -24.29 40.35 -46.07
CA PRO A 3 -23.54 39.91 -47.25
C PRO A 3 -22.75 38.61 -47.04
N ARG A 4 -22.40 38.31 -45.79
CA ARG A 4 -21.73 37.06 -45.41
C ARG A 4 -22.64 35.83 -45.55
N LEU A 5 -23.94 35.98 -45.27
CA LEU A 5 -24.92 34.90 -45.45
C LEU A 5 -25.17 34.58 -46.94
N GLN A 6 -25.11 35.60 -47.81
CA GLN A 6 -25.25 35.39 -49.25
C GLN A 6 -24.08 34.60 -49.85
N LEU A 7 -22.85 34.80 -49.35
CA LEU A 7 -21.70 34.02 -49.80
C LEU A 7 -21.76 32.56 -49.35
N ILE A 8 -22.30 32.30 -48.16
CA ILE A 8 -22.48 30.92 -47.64
C ILE A 8 -23.55 30.19 -48.46
N ALA A 9 -24.68 30.83 -48.76
CA ALA A 9 -25.72 30.25 -49.62
C ALA A 9 -25.16 29.89 -51.00
N ARG A 10 -24.39 30.79 -51.61
CA ARG A 10 -23.76 30.55 -52.93
C ARG A 10 -22.74 29.41 -52.93
N GLN A 11 -22.10 29.13 -51.78
CA GLN A 11 -21.18 28.01 -51.65
C GLN A 11 -21.90 26.68 -51.43
N MET A 12 -23.06 26.69 -50.75
CA MET A 12 -23.90 25.51 -50.59
C MET A 12 -24.53 25.10 -51.92
N ASP A 13 -25.09 26.04 -52.70
CA ASP A 13 -25.69 25.76 -54.01
C ASP A 13 -24.71 25.09 -54.98
N ARG A 14 -23.43 25.51 -54.95
CA ARG A 14 -22.39 24.89 -55.79
C ARG A 14 -22.01 23.48 -55.36
N ARG A 15 -22.09 23.18 -54.07
CA ARG A 15 -21.80 21.83 -53.56
C ARG A 15 -22.95 20.87 -53.87
N GLU A 16 -24.19 21.34 -53.72
CA GLU A 16 -25.37 20.55 -54.08
C GLU A 16 -25.44 20.25 -55.58
N GLN A 17 -25.07 21.20 -56.45
CA GLN A 17 -25.05 20.98 -57.91
C GLN A 17 -23.91 20.10 -58.42
N GLN A 18 -22.84 19.88 -57.65
CA GLN A 18 -21.72 19.02 -58.04
C GLN A 18 -21.85 17.57 -57.52
N GLN A 19 -22.89 17.29 -56.74
CA GLN A 19 -23.17 15.93 -56.29
C GLN A 19 -23.97 15.23 -57.39
N ALA A 20 -23.24 14.61 -58.33
CA ALA A 20 -23.83 13.74 -59.33
C ALA A 20 -24.69 12.66 -58.65
N PRO A 21 -25.92 12.38 -59.12
CA PRO A 21 -26.74 11.32 -58.57
C PRO A 21 -25.99 9.98 -58.72
N ALA A 22 -25.95 9.19 -57.65
CA ALA A 22 -25.37 7.85 -57.71
C ALA A 22 -26.15 7.03 -58.76
N PRO A 23 -25.47 6.24 -59.60
CA PRO A 23 -26.16 5.40 -60.58
C PRO A 23 -27.09 4.40 -59.86
N GLU A 24 -28.37 4.41 -60.22
CA GLU A 24 -29.46 3.75 -59.47
C GLU A 24 -29.63 2.25 -59.73
N VAL A 25 -28.76 1.57 -60.48
CA VAL A 25 -28.92 0.12 -60.74
C VAL A 25 -27.58 -0.60 -60.91
N PRO A 26 -27.19 -1.56 -60.04
CA PRO A 26 -26.08 -2.46 -60.31
C PRO A 26 -26.57 -3.63 -61.18
N SER A 27 -26.94 -3.37 -62.43
CA SER A 27 -27.22 -4.42 -63.42
C SER A 27 -25.94 -4.74 -64.21
N GLY A 28 -25.02 -5.49 -63.59
CA GLY A 28 -23.80 -5.94 -64.24
C GLY A 28 -22.83 -6.65 -63.31
N ILE A 29 -21.74 -7.16 -63.89
CA ILE A 29 -20.63 -7.86 -63.20
C ILE A 29 -20.17 -7.12 -61.92
N GLY A 30 -20.29 -5.78 -61.88
CA GLY A 30 -20.06 -4.97 -60.68
C GLY A 30 -20.93 -5.35 -59.47
N GLY A 31 -22.23 -5.58 -59.66
CA GLY A 31 -23.13 -6.03 -58.59
C GLY A 31 -22.83 -7.46 -58.12
N ALA A 32 -22.33 -8.33 -59.01
CA ALA A 32 -21.87 -9.66 -58.62
C ALA A 32 -20.56 -9.59 -57.81
N ILE A 33 -19.66 -8.66 -58.15
CA ILE A 33 -18.44 -8.38 -57.38
C ILE A 33 -18.79 -7.79 -56.01
N GLU A 34 -19.74 -6.85 -55.96
CA GLU A 34 -20.22 -6.25 -54.71
C GLU A 34 -20.83 -7.31 -53.79
N ALA A 35 -21.70 -8.18 -54.31
CA ALA A 35 -22.28 -9.29 -53.54
C ALA A 35 -21.21 -10.28 -53.03
N MET A 36 -20.18 -10.57 -53.83
CA MET A 36 -19.07 -11.43 -53.42
C MET A 36 -18.21 -10.77 -52.33
N ILE A 37 -17.98 -9.46 -52.43
CA ILE A 37 -17.27 -8.68 -51.41
C ILE A 37 -18.08 -8.66 -50.11
N GLU A 38 -19.38 -8.42 -50.20
CA GLU A 38 -20.27 -8.36 -49.05
C GLU A 38 -20.28 -9.69 -48.29
N GLN A 39 -20.41 -10.82 -48.99
CA GLN A 39 -20.29 -12.16 -48.39
C GLN A 39 -18.92 -12.38 -47.73
N ALA A 40 -17.83 -12.07 -48.42
CA ALA A 40 -16.49 -12.26 -47.87
C ALA A 40 -16.21 -11.38 -46.64
N VAL A 41 -16.78 -10.17 -46.60
CA VAL A 41 -16.70 -9.28 -45.45
C VAL A 41 -17.53 -9.83 -44.29
N GLU A 42 -18.77 -10.26 -44.54
CA GLU A 42 -19.64 -10.81 -43.51
C GLU A 42 -19.02 -12.07 -42.87
N GLU A 43 -18.45 -12.98 -43.67
CA GLU A 43 -17.74 -14.16 -43.18
C GLU A 43 -16.52 -13.79 -42.32
N ARG A 44 -15.70 -12.81 -42.75
CA ARG A 44 -14.54 -12.37 -41.96
C ARG A 44 -14.93 -11.68 -40.66
N VAL A 45 -15.98 -10.85 -40.70
CA VAL A 45 -16.47 -10.13 -39.52
C VAL A 45 -17.07 -11.10 -38.51
N THR A 46 -17.86 -12.08 -38.96
CA THR A 46 -18.44 -13.10 -38.08
C THR A 46 -17.37 -13.99 -37.45
N GLN A 47 -16.34 -14.40 -38.20
CA GLN A 47 -15.20 -15.14 -37.66
C GLN A 47 -14.41 -14.31 -36.64
N ALA A 48 -14.13 -13.03 -36.93
CA ALA A 48 -13.41 -12.16 -36.01
C ALA A 48 -14.18 -11.92 -34.71
N LEU A 49 -15.50 -11.69 -34.80
CA LEU A 49 -16.37 -11.53 -33.64
C LEU A 49 -16.48 -12.82 -32.82
N ALA A 50 -16.52 -13.98 -33.47
CA ALA A 50 -16.52 -15.27 -32.77
C ALA A 50 -15.21 -15.51 -32.01
N ALA A 51 -14.06 -15.25 -32.65
CA ALA A 51 -12.75 -15.35 -32.00
C ALA A 51 -12.61 -14.36 -30.83
N GLN A 52 -13.08 -13.12 -30.99
CA GLN A 52 -13.06 -12.12 -29.93
C GLN A 52 -13.93 -12.52 -28.73
N LYS A 53 -15.12 -13.08 -28.97
CA LYS A 53 -16.00 -13.60 -27.91
C LYS A 53 -15.36 -14.76 -27.15
N GLN A 54 -14.65 -15.66 -27.83
CA GLN A 54 -13.93 -16.75 -27.19
C GLN A 54 -12.79 -16.22 -26.31
N MET A 55 -11.98 -15.29 -26.82
CA MET A 55 -10.92 -14.65 -26.03
C MET A 55 -11.47 -13.92 -24.80
N LEU A 56 -12.62 -13.22 -24.93
CA LEU A 56 -13.28 -12.56 -23.80
C LEU A 56 -13.79 -13.56 -22.77
N ALA A 57 -14.33 -14.70 -23.19
CA ALA A 57 -14.79 -15.75 -22.27
C ALA A 57 -13.61 -16.37 -21.50
N GLU A 58 -12.45 -16.52 -22.13
CA GLU A 58 -11.22 -17.03 -21.50
C GLU A 58 -10.56 -16.00 -20.56
N GLN A 59 -10.66 -14.70 -20.90
CA GLN A 59 -10.09 -13.62 -20.11
C GLN A 59 -10.97 -13.14 -18.96
N GLN A 60 -12.24 -13.56 -18.91
CA GLN A 60 -13.09 -13.21 -17.78
C GLN A 60 -12.53 -13.86 -16.50
N PRO A 61 -12.14 -13.05 -15.50
CA PRO A 61 -11.74 -13.59 -14.22
C PRO A 61 -12.95 -14.32 -13.64
N LYS A 62 -12.81 -15.64 -13.44
CA LYS A 62 -13.85 -16.43 -12.76
C LYS A 62 -14.21 -15.73 -11.45
N PRO A 63 -15.50 -15.55 -11.12
CA PRO A 63 -15.88 -15.05 -9.81
C PRO A 63 -15.26 -15.99 -8.78
N ARG A 64 -14.33 -15.45 -7.96
CA ARG A 64 -13.58 -16.29 -7.02
C ARG A 64 -14.48 -16.89 -5.95
N PHE A 65 -15.61 -16.25 -5.67
CA PHE A 65 -16.60 -16.66 -4.70
C PHE A 65 -17.98 -16.20 -5.17
N ASP A 66 -18.93 -17.13 -5.28
CA ASP A 66 -20.32 -16.86 -5.67
C ASP A 66 -21.21 -16.57 -4.44
N ASP A 67 -20.72 -16.91 -3.24
CA ASP A 67 -21.43 -16.76 -1.96
C ASP A 67 -20.48 -16.21 -0.90
N PHE A 68 -20.99 -15.30 -0.05
CA PHE A 68 -20.29 -14.71 1.09
C PHE A 68 -19.75 -15.75 2.07
N ARG A 69 -20.36 -16.95 2.11
CA ARG A 69 -19.92 -18.07 2.95
C ARG A 69 -18.62 -18.74 2.45
N GLN A 70 -18.23 -18.50 1.21
CA GLN A 70 -17.02 -19.07 0.60
C GLN A 70 -15.77 -18.21 0.87
N ILE A 71 -15.96 -16.98 1.38
CA ILE A 71 -14.86 -16.09 1.73
C ILE A 71 -14.19 -16.66 2.99
N PRO A 72 -12.88 -16.98 2.95
CA PRO A 72 -12.19 -17.47 4.13
C PRO A 72 -12.24 -16.41 5.24
N PRO A 73 -12.44 -16.81 6.50
CA PRO A 73 -12.49 -15.87 7.61
C PRO A 73 -11.17 -15.08 7.67
N VAL A 74 -11.29 -13.76 7.83
CA VAL A 74 -10.15 -12.85 7.92
C VAL A 74 -9.30 -13.25 9.13
N GLN A 75 -7.99 -13.41 8.95
CA GLN A 75 -7.12 -13.81 10.04
C GLN A 75 -7.12 -12.72 11.12
N SER A 76 -7.61 -13.06 12.31
CA SER A 76 -7.59 -12.17 13.46
C SER A 76 -6.17 -12.10 14.01
N THR A 77 -5.54 -10.92 13.95
CA THR A 77 -4.27 -10.67 14.62
C THR A 77 -4.52 -10.47 16.12
N ARG A 78 -3.71 -11.14 16.95
CA ARG A 78 -3.77 -11.00 18.41
C ARG A 78 -3.45 -9.55 18.80
N ALA A 79 -4.22 -9.00 19.74
CA ALA A 79 -3.94 -7.68 20.30
C ALA A 79 -2.51 -7.62 20.89
N PRO A 80 -1.79 -6.50 20.71
CA PRO A 80 -0.44 -6.35 21.27
C PRO A 80 -0.49 -6.49 22.80
N LYS A 81 0.42 -7.29 23.36
CA LYS A 81 0.56 -7.39 24.81
C LYS A 81 1.08 -6.04 25.33
N ALA A 82 0.46 -5.51 26.38
CA ALA A 82 0.96 -4.32 27.06
C ALA A 82 2.38 -4.59 27.58
N MET A 83 3.34 -3.75 27.16
CA MET A 83 4.69 -3.80 27.68
C MET A 83 4.70 -3.29 29.12
N GLN A 84 5.16 -4.11 30.05
CA GLN A 84 5.29 -3.72 31.45
C GLN A 84 6.75 -3.34 31.72
N GLY A 85 6.95 -2.10 32.16
CA GLY A 85 8.24 -1.57 32.55
C GLY A 85 8.20 -1.10 33.99
N THR A 86 9.23 -1.41 34.79
CA THR A 86 9.41 -0.84 36.12
C THR A 86 10.60 0.11 36.13
N VAL A 87 10.47 1.22 36.87
CA VAL A 87 11.54 2.22 36.98
C VAL A 87 12.09 2.17 38.39
N GLN A 88 13.39 1.90 38.50
CA GLN A 88 14.12 1.90 39.77
C GLN A 88 14.72 3.29 40.01
N ARG A 89 14.43 3.84 41.18
CA ARG A 89 14.94 5.13 41.65
C ARG A 89 15.97 4.93 42.76
N ASP A 90 16.90 5.87 42.88
CA ASP A 90 17.85 5.90 43.99
C ASP A 90 17.27 6.59 45.23
N GLY A 91 18.08 6.68 46.30
CA GLY A 91 17.69 7.32 47.56
C GLY A 91 17.39 8.82 47.46
N ALA A 92 17.76 9.47 46.35
CA ALA A 92 17.41 10.86 46.05
C ALA A 92 16.16 10.97 45.15
N GLY A 93 15.50 9.85 44.86
CA GLY A 93 14.30 9.80 44.01
C GLY A 93 14.59 9.88 42.51
N VAL A 94 15.87 9.84 42.11
CA VAL A 94 16.31 9.93 40.71
C VAL A 94 16.25 8.56 40.06
N ALA A 95 15.58 8.46 38.91
CA ALA A 95 15.54 7.22 38.15
C ALA A 95 16.94 6.85 37.66
N ARG A 96 17.37 5.60 37.95
CA ARG A 96 18.68 5.05 37.60
C ARG A 96 18.62 3.86 36.66
N ALA A 97 17.58 3.05 36.76
CA ALA A 97 17.42 1.89 35.89
C ALA A 97 15.96 1.70 35.50
N MET A 98 15.74 1.12 34.33
CA MET A 98 14.44 0.73 33.82
C MET A 98 14.49 -0.76 33.46
N VAL A 99 13.51 -1.53 33.93
CA VAL A 99 13.39 -2.96 33.61
C VAL A 99 12.21 -3.14 32.69
N ILE A 100 12.46 -3.52 31.44
CA ILE A 100 11.44 -3.79 30.42
C ILE A 100 11.54 -5.27 30.07
N ASN A 101 10.44 -6.02 30.25
CA ASN A 101 10.40 -7.46 29.90
C ASN A 101 11.56 -8.29 30.50
N GLY A 102 12.01 -7.94 31.71
CA GLY A 102 13.13 -8.61 32.41
C GLY A 102 14.53 -8.14 32.00
N GLN A 103 14.66 -7.30 30.98
CA GLN A 103 15.93 -6.67 30.61
C GLN A 103 16.10 -5.35 31.36
N ARG A 104 17.29 -5.13 31.94
CA ARG A 104 17.59 -3.97 32.78
C ARG A 104 18.49 -2.99 32.03
N PHE A 105 17.98 -1.79 31.84
CA PHE A 105 18.66 -0.67 31.20
C PHE A 105 19.03 0.37 32.26
N LEU A 106 20.29 0.78 32.29
CA LEU A 106 20.78 1.90 33.08
C LEU A 106 20.49 3.21 32.35
N LEU A 107 20.03 4.21 33.10
CA LEU A 107 19.75 5.54 32.58
C LEU A 107 21.03 6.38 32.62
N GLN A 108 21.47 6.82 31.44
CA GLN A 108 22.62 7.70 31.30
C GLN A 108 22.18 9.16 31.38
N ARG A 109 22.90 9.95 32.17
CA ARG A 109 22.65 11.39 32.33
C ARG A 109 23.90 12.21 32.06
N ASP A 110 23.71 13.44 31.59
CA ASP A 110 24.77 14.43 31.49
C ASP A 110 25.09 15.05 32.87
N ALA A 111 26.09 15.93 32.91
CA ALA A 111 26.49 16.65 34.12
C ALA A 111 25.39 17.60 34.65
N ALA A 112 24.44 18.00 33.81
CA ALA A 112 23.27 18.80 34.17
C ALA A 112 22.09 17.95 34.69
N GLY A 113 22.23 16.61 34.69
CA GLY A 113 21.21 15.68 35.16
C GLY A 113 20.13 15.33 34.13
N GLN A 114 20.26 15.78 32.88
CA GLN A 114 19.35 15.43 31.78
C GLN A 114 19.63 14.01 31.29
N LEU A 115 18.58 13.29 30.87
CA LEU A 115 18.70 11.93 30.35
C LEU A 115 19.21 11.99 28.91
N VAL A 116 20.36 11.36 28.67
CA VAL A 116 21.03 11.35 27.35
C VAL A 116 20.82 10.02 26.63
N GLY A 117 20.63 8.93 27.39
CA GLY A 117 20.46 7.61 26.78
C GLY A 117 20.15 6.51 27.78
N PHE A 118 20.03 5.31 27.24
CA PHE A 118 19.83 4.06 27.96
C PHE A 118 20.94 3.11 27.54
N VAL A 119 21.54 2.42 28.51
CA VAL A 119 22.60 1.45 28.27
C VAL A 119 22.20 0.13 28.92
N ASP A 120 22.34 -0.99 28.21
CA ASP A 120 22.12 -2.30 28.82
C ASP A 120 23.11 -2.51 29.97
N GLU A 121 22.63 -3.00 31.12
CA GLU A 121 23.47 -3.28 32.28
C GLU A 121 24.60 -4.27 31.94
N GLN A 122 24.41 -5.17 30.97
CA GLN A 122 25.46 -6.09 30.50
C GLN A 122 26.57 -5.40 29.71
N GLN A 123 26.26 -4.30 29.03
CA GLN A 123 27.19 -3.55 28.18
C GLN A 123 27.72 -2.28 28.88
N ALA A 124 27.26 -2.01 30.11
CA ALA A 124 27.62 -0.80 30.85
C ALA A 124 29.12 -0.65 31.13
N SER A 125 29.85 -1.77 31.20
CA SER A 125 31.32 -1.78 31.35
C SER A 125 32.07 -1.41 30.06
N GLU A 126 31.43 -1.50 28.90
CA GLU A 126 32.03 -1.26 27.59
C GLU A 126 31.72 0.15 27.06
N VAL A 127 30.65 0.78 27.57
CA VAL A 127 30.23 2.12 27.15
C VAL A 127 30.91 3.18 28.00
N SER A 128 31.93 3.83 27.42
CA SER A 128 32.61 4.98 28.02
C SER A 128 31.96 6.30 27.60
N TYR A 129 31.59 7.15 28.55
CA TYR A 129 31.22 8.55 28.28
C TYR A 129 32.37 9.44 28.76
N ASN A 130 32.94 10.25 27.87
CA ASN A 130 34.13 11.07 28.14
C ASN A 130 35.33 10.27 28.72
N GLY A 131 35.51 9.00 28.31
CA GLY A 131 36.61 8.15 28.76
C GLY A 131 36.47 7.59 30.19
N GLN A 132 35.34 7.82 30.87
CA GLN A 132 35.04 7.23 32.18
C GLN A 132 33.99 6.11 32.00
N PRO A 133 34.22 4.89 32.52
CA PRO A 133 33.23 3.83 32.49
C PRO A 133 32.04 4.21 33.37
N VAL A 134 30.82 3.89 32.92
CA VAL A 134 29.62 4.09 33.74
C VAL A 134 29.76 3.20 34.99
N PRO A 135 29.74 3.76 36.20
CA PRO A 135 29.94 2.95 37.40
C PRO A 135 28.79 1.93 37.50
N PRO A 136 29.10 0.63 37.70
CA PRO A 136 28.08 -0.37 37.86
C PRO A 136 27.17 0.05 39.01
N ALA A 137 25.85 -0.08 38.81
CA ALA A 137 24.88 0.20 39.86
C ALA A 137 25.26 -0.67 41.05
N LYS A 138 25.70 -0.04 42.15
CA LYS A 138 26.03 -0.77 43.39
C LYS A 138 24.80 -1.61 43.72
N LEU A 139 24.97 -2.93 43.67
CA LEU A 139 23.94 -3.88 44.07
C LEU A 139 23.42 -3.37 45.41
N ASN A 140 22.15 -2.99 45.47
CA ASN A 140 21.52 -2.59 46.72
C ASN A 140 21.68 -3.79 47.65
N ARG A 141 22.73 -3.79 48.48
CA ARG A 141 22.83 -4.72 49.60
C ARG A 141 21.52 -4.54 50.35
N PRO A 142 20.78 -5.62 50.64
CA PRO A 142 19.56 -5.49 51.41
C PRO A 142 19.92 -4.68 52.66
N ARG A 143 19.21 -3.56 52.87
CA ARG A 143 19.26 -2.86 54.15
C ARG A 143 19.10 -3.96 55.20
N LYS A 144 20.07 -4.09 56.12
CA LYS A 144 19.85 -4.83 57.36
C LYS A 144 18.63 -4.18 57.99
N LEU A 145 17.47 -4.80 57.74
CA LEU A 145 16.29 -4.59 58.56
C LEU A 145 16.77 -4.94 59.96
N TYR A 146 16.58 -4.02 60.90
CA TYR A 146 16.86 -4.28 62.30
C TYR A 146 16.01 -5.48 62.73
N GLY A 147 16.61 -6.65 62.66
CA GLY A 147 16.08 -7.95 63.01
C GLY A 147 17.29 -8.79 63.38
N ASN A 148 17.27 -9.31 64.61
CA ASN A 148 18.38 -10.01 65.22
C ASN A 148 18.77 -11.24 64.37
N ASP A 149 19.94 -11.20 63.73
CA ASP A 149 20.61 -12.41 63.27
C ASP A 149 21.38 -13.02 64.46
N PRO A 150 21.16 -14.31 64.79
CA PRO A 150 21.98 -14.97 65.80
C PRO A 150 23.37 -15.27 65.24
N GLU A 151 24.39 -14.99 66.04
CA GLU A 151 25.78 -15.37 65.76
C GLU A 151 25.90 -16.89 65.60
N VAL A 152 26.46 -17.33 64.48
CA VAL A 152 27.17 -18.62 64.32
C VAL A 152 28.38 -18.38 63.43
#